data_AF-A0A4Q6BUY3-F1
#
_entry.id   AF-A0A4Q6BUY3-F1
#
_cell.length_a   1.000
_cell.length_b   1.000
_cell.length_c   1.000
_cell.angle_alpha   90.00
_cell.angle_beta   90.00
_cell.angle_gamma   90.00
#
_symmetry.space_group_name_H-M   'P 1'
#
loop_
_entity.id
_entity.type
_entity.pdbx_description
1 polymer ?
#
loop_
_entity_poly.entity_id
_entity_poly.type
_entity_poly.pdbx_seq_one_letter_code
_entity_poly.pdbx_strand_id
1 'polypeptide(L)'
;LKTDTIDVLLLHNPEYFLKSGGTREAYYSRIEKAFKYLETECEKGRIKFYGISSNTFPEVESRSDFTSLTKVLEIAKSISKTPKFAVVQLPFNLYEAGAALHLNNNRESVIDFAAKNGLGVITNRPFNAHAKGRLSRLTSFPTHDEVEIKGGLHTTLGRAIELEKKAPGYPKSHKAFQWAHALRENLSEMDDLLGWRDALYQQIYPSIRKELSRLPADQQSWAHDYQGAISELLKLVTNDLENLAEQKSKLLGDQLGTQSPDLASSPTLSQKVLRIYEAFPQVSSVLVGMRTPGYVADVLATGEPLGQTTAQEALMKLQRFRS
;
A
#
# COMPACT_ATOMS: atom_id res chain seq x y z
N LEU A 1 19.25 10.05 -10.56
CA LEU A 1 18.32 11.00 -11.22
C LEU A 1 18.93 11.74 -12.42
N LYS A 2 20.27 11.74 -12.65
CA LYS A 2 20.92 12.43 -13.78
C LYS A 2 20.37 13.86 -14.01
N THR A 3 20.23 14.60 -12.91
CA THR A 3 19.75 15.99 -12.87
C THR A 3 20.63 16.76 -11.89
N ASP A 4 20.85 18.04 -12.17
CA ASP A 4 21.64 18.93 -11.33
C ASP A 4 20.81 19.54 -10.18
N THR A 5 19.48 19.58 -10.34
CA THR A 5 18.54 20.12 -9.37
C THR A 5 17.36 19.18 -9.14
N ILE A 6 16.94 19.04 -7.89
CA ILE A 6 15.71 18.37 -7.47
C ILE A 6 14.65 19.44 -7.13
N ASP A 7 13.43 19.33 -7.64
CA ASP A 7 12.40 20.34 -7.34
C ASP A 7 11.99 20.32 -5.85
N VAL A 8 11.79 19.13 -5.28
CA VAL A 8 11.40 18.98 -3.87
C VAL A 8 12.11 17.78 -3.23
N LEU A 9 12.78 18.00 -2.10
CA LEU A 9 13.34 16.92 -1.27
C LEU A 9 12.49 16.73 0.01
N LEU A 10 12.06 15.51 0.31
CA LEU A 10 11.29 15.20 1.51
C LEU A 10 12.14 14.46 2.54
N LEU A 11 12.17 14.95 3.79
CA LEU A 11 12.64 14.15 4.92
C LEU A 11 11.68 12.97 5.12
N HIS A 12 12.21 11.76 5.10
CA HIS A 12 11.38 10.55 5.08
C HIS A 12 11.19 9.96 6.47
N ASN A 13 9.93 9.87 6.91
CA ASN A 13 9.46 9.26 8.15
C ASN A 13 10.30 9.64 9.39
N PRO A 14 10.50 10.95 9.67
CA PRO A 14 11.31 11.36 10.82
C PRO A 14 10.76 10.81 12.14
N GLU A 15 9.46 10.48 12.22
CA GLU A 15 8.81 9.90 13.40
C GLU A 15 9.42 8.56 13.87
N TYR A 16 10.22 7.86 13.05
CA TYR A 16 10.95 6.67 13.50
C TYR A 16 11.89 6.95 14.67
N PHE A 17 12.35 8.18 14.82
CA PHE A 17 13.07 8.59 16.01
C PHE A 17 12.19 8.56 17.27
N LEU A 18 10.94 9.00 17.20
CA LEU A 18 10.01 8.91 18.32
C LEU A 18 9.67 7.45 18.63
N LYS A 19 9.46 6.62 17.60
CA LYS A 19 9.19 5.18 17.76
C LYS A 19 10.33 4.40 18.41
N SER A 20 11.57 4.89 18.31
CA SER A 20 12.75 4.28 18.95
C SER A 20 13.02 4.82 20.36
N GLY A 21 12.06 5.56 20.95
CA GLY A 21 12.16 6.09 22.31
C GLY A 21 12.78 7.48 22.41
N GLY A 22 12.98 8.17 21.29
CA GLY A 22 13.46 9.56 21.27
C GLY A 22 12.47 10.54 21.91
N THR A 23 12.98 11.59 22.56
CA THR A 23 12.14 12.65 23.13
C THR A 23 11.61 13.60 22.06
N ARG A 24 10.48 14.26 22.35
CA ARG A 24 9.85 15.20 21.41
C ARG A 24 10.68 16.46 21.19
N GLU A 25 11.42 16.90 22.21
CA GLU A 25 12.34 18.04 22.16
C GLU A 25 13.51 17.72 21.22
N ALA A 26 14.13 16.55 21.40
CA ALA A 26 15.22 16.11 20.53
C ALA A 26 14.74 15.88 19.08
N TYR A 27 13.51 15.40 18.91
CA TYR A 27 12.89 15.21 17.61
C TYR A 27 12.79 16.52 16.81
N TYR A 28 12.19 17.55 17.40
CA TYR A 28 12.04 18.85 16.73
C TYR A 28 13.38 19.58 16.58
N SER A 29 14.32 19.44 17.53
CA SER A 29 15.69 19.97 17.36
C SER A 29 16.41 19.34 16.16
N ARG A 30 16.20 18.03 15.91
CA ARG A 30 16.75 17.36 14.73
C ARG A 30 16.12 17.85 13.44
N ILE A 31 14.81 18.07 13.41
CA ILE A 31 14.12 18.68 12.27
C ILE A 31 14.67 20.07 11.99
N GLU A 32 14.85 20.91 13.01
CA GLU A 32 15.42 22.25 12.85
C GLU A 32 16.82 22.21 12.24
N LYS A 33 17.70 21.32 12.73
CA LYS A 33 19.05 21.13 12.16
C LYS A 33 19.00 20.68 10.70
N ALA A 34 18.10 19.75 10.37
CA ALA A 34 17.90 19.31 9.00
C ALA A 34 17.41 20.46 8.10
N PHE A 35 16.42 21.23 8.56
CA PHE A 35 15.88 22.37 7.81
C PHE A 35 16.93 23.45 7.56
N LYS A 36 17.75 23.80 8.56
CA LYS A 36 18.88 24.73 8.38
C LYS A 36 19.82 24.28 7.28
N TYR A 37 20.15 22.99 7.24
CA TYR A 37 20.99 22.45 6.18
C TYR A 37 20.28 22.51 4.82
N LEU A 38 19.01 22.12 4.74
CA LEU A 38 18.23 22.12 3.50
C LEU A 38 18.04 23.53 2.92
N GLU A 39 17.91 24.56 3.75
CA GLU A 39 17.92 25.96 3.29
C GLU A 39 19.25 26.28 2.57
N THR A 40 20.41 25.84 3.09
CA THR A 40 21.69 26.03 2.37
C THR A 40 21.77 25.25 1.06
N GLU A 41 21.08 24.11 0.97
CA GLU A 41 21.02 23.33 -0.27
C GLU A 41 20.10 23.99 -1.30
N CYS A 42 19.05 24.68 -0.84
CA CYS A 42 18.23 25.57 -1.65
C CYS A 42 19.03 26.75 -2.20
N GLU A 43 19.82 27.41 -1.36
CA GLU A 43 20.68 28.52 -1.77
C GLU A 43 21.71 28.11 -2.83
N LYS A 44 22.26 26.88 -2.72
CA LYS A 44 23.16 26.31 -3.72
C LYS A 44 22.47 25.86 -5.01
N GLY A 45 21.14 25.91 -5.08
CA GLY A 45 20.36 25.48 -6.24
C GLY A 45 20.30 23.96 -6.47
N ARG A 46 20.77 23.15 -5.50
CA ARG A 46 20.73 21.68 -5.61
C ARG A 46 19.33 21.13 -5.40
N ILE A 47 18.53 21.79 -4.56
CA ILE A 47 17.11 21.52 -4.38
C ILE A 47 16.34 22.84 -4.49
N LYS A 48 15.11 22.88 -5.02
CA LYS A 48 14.33 24.14 -5.06
C LYS A 48 13.54 24.36 -3.77
N PHE A 49 12.94 23.30 -3.27
CA PHE A 49 12.14 23.27 -2.05
C PHE A 49 12.40 22.00 -1.25
N TYR A 50 11.90 21.97 -0.03
CA TYR A 50 11.92 20.77 0.79
C TYR A 50 10.61 20.58 1.55
N GLY A 51 10.50 19.41 2.19
CA GLY A 51 9.29 19.00 2.88
C GLY A 51 9.51 17.84 3.84
N ILE A 52 8.41 17.32 4.39
CA ILE A 52 8.42 16.11 5.22
C ILE A 52 7.40 15.12 4.66
N SER A 53 7.82 13.87 4.55
CA SER A 53 6.93 12.72 4.41
C SER A 53 6.80 12.06 5.78
N SER A 54 5.60 12.10 6.37
CA SER A 54 5.35 11.47 7.68
C SER A 54 4.05 10.67 7.66
N ASN A 55 4.12 9.45 8.18
CA ASN A 55 2.94 8.62 8.39
C ASN A 55 2.07 9.10 9.54
N THR A 56 2.59 10.00 10.37
CA THR A 56 1.96 10.40 11.64
C THR A 56 1.40 11.81 11.61
N PHE A 57 1.50 12.52 10.49
CA PHE A 57 0.77 13.77 10.27
C PHE A 57 -0.75 13.62 10.43
N PRO A 58 -1.40 12.53 9.94
CA PRO A 58 -2.86 12.33 10.08
C PRO A 58 -3.31 11.89 11.46
N GLU A 59 -2.40 11.59 12.37
CA GLU A 59 -2.69 10.90 13.63
C GLU A 59 -3.18 11.84 14.74
N VAL A 60 -3.81 11.29 15.77
CA VAL A 60 -4.26 12.09 16.93
C VAL A 60 -3.07 12.63 17.73
N GLU A 61 -3.22 13.83 18.30
CA GLU A 61 -2.13 14.52 19.00
C GLU A 61 -1.55 13.74 20.20
N SER A 62 -2.38 12.89 20.83
CA SER A 62 -1.99 12.06 21.97
C SER A 62 -1.05 10.91 21.62
N ARG A 63 -0.85 10.59 20.34
CA ARG A 63 0.11 9.55 19.94
C ARG A 63 1.54 9.97 20.25
N SER A 64 2.29 9.03 20.84
CA SER A 64 3.68 9.23 21.23
C SER A 64 4.60 9.55 20.04
N ASP A 65 4.25 9.05 18.86
CA ASP A 65 4.96 9.26 17.59
C ASP A 65 4.35 10.34 16.69
N PHE A 66 3.35 11.10 17.16
CA PHE A 66 2.69 12.16 16.38
C PHE A 66 3.69 13.23 15.88
N THR A 67 3.57 13.63 14.61
CA THR A 67 4.30 14.78 14.05
C THR A 67 3.34 15.94 13.85
N SER A 68 3.51 17.03 14.60
CA SER A 68 2.67 18.23 14.49
C SER A 68 3.15 19.10 13.32
N LEU A 69 2.31 19.28 12.31
CA LEU A 69 2.62 20.17 11.19
C LEU A 69 2.70 21.63 11.65
N THR A 70 1.89 22.04 12.63
CA THR A 70 2.00 23.35 13.27
C THR A 70 3.42 23.62 13.76
N LYS A 71 3.98 22.71 14.58
CA LYS A 71 5.34 22.86 15.12
C LYS A 71 6.41 22.81 14.03
N VAL A 72 6.25 21.94 13.03
CA VAL A 72 7.17 21.88 11.89
C VAL A 72 7.20 23.21 11.12
N LEU A 73 6.05 23.83 10.89
CA LEU A 73 5.96 25.09 10.18
C LEU A 73 6.52 26.26 11.00
N GLU A 74 6.32 26.26 12.32
CA GLU A 74 6.95 27.23 13.23
C GLU A 74 8.49 27.15 13.16
N ILE A 75 9.05 25.93 13.13
CA ILE A 75 10.50 25.72 12.97
C ILE A 75 10.98 26.26 11.62
N ALA A 76 10.27 26.00 10.52
CA ALA A 76 10.66 26.54 9.21
C ALA A 76 10.68 28.09 9.23
N LYS A 77 9.64 28.71 9.79
CA LYS A 77 9.51 30.17 9.89
C LYS A 77 10.53 30.82 10.84
N SER A 78 11.06 30.08 11.82
CA SER A 78 12.11 30.61 12.71
C SER A 78 13.50 30.62 12.07
N ILE A 79 13.72 29.79 11.06
CA ILE A 79 15.00 29.68 10.33
C ILE A 79 15.11 30.77 9.25
N SER A 80 14.04 31.01 8.50
CA SER A 80 14.01 31.98 7.39
C SER A 80 12.68 32.72 7.37
N LYS A 81 12.71 33.99 6.95
CA LYS A 81 11.48 34.79 6.71
C LYS A 81 10.69 34.28 5.51
N THR A 82 11.36 33.64 4.55
CA THR A 82 10.78 33.08 3.34
C THR A 82 11.25 31.62 3.18
N PRO A 83 10.85 30.73 4.11
CA PRO A 83 11.37 29.37 4.15
C PRO A 83 11.01 28.59 2.89
N LYS A 84 11.90 27.68 2.49
CA LYS A 84 11.71 26.80 1.33
C LYS A 84 10.98 25.49 1.67
N PHE A 85 10.51 25.36 2.91
CA PHE A 85 9.57 24.31 3.31
C PHE A 85 8.22 24.52 2.62
N ALA A 86 7.86 23.63 1.70
CA ALA A 86 6.73 23.85 0.80
C ALA A 86 5.80 22.63 0.64
N VAL A 87 6.23 21.42 1.04
CA VAL A 87 5.47 20.19 0.75
C VAL A 87 5.38 19.28 1.96
N VAL A 88 4.20 18.71 2.17
CA VAL A 88 3.99 17.59 3.09
C VAL A 88 3.49 16.37 2.34
N GLN A 89 3.97 15.21 2.74
CA GLN A 89 3.45 13.93 2.28
C GLN A 89 2.91 13.12 3.45
N LEU A 90 1.70 12.56 3.30
CA LEU A 90 1.00 11.86 4.36
C LEU A 90 0.05 10.78 3.84
N PRO A 91 -0.23 9.71 4.62
CA PRO A 91 -1.24 8.73 4.26
C PRO A 91 -2.63 9.35 4.23
N PHE A 92 -3.37 9.07 3.16
CA PHE A 92 -4.80 9.37 3.10
C PHE A 92 -5.51 8.31 2.27
N ASN A 93 -6.42 7.60 2.91
CA ASN A 93 -7.31 6.65 2.26
C ASN A 93 -8.58 6.43 3.11
N LEU A 94 -9.44 5.50 2.71
CA LEU A 94 -10.71 5.23 3.40
C LEU A 94 -10.54 4.83 4.88
N TYR A 95 -9.43 4.19 5.24
CA TYR A 95 -9.18 3.71 6.60
C TYR A 95 -8.16 4.58 7.36
N GLU A 96 -7.38 5.39 6.65
CA GLU A 96 -6.46 6.40 7.18
C GLU A 96 -7.05 7.80 6.91
N ALA A 97 -8.34 7.99 7.28
CA ALA A 97 -9.10 9.21 7.02
C ALA A 97 -8.76 10.39 7.97
N GLY A 98 -7.90 10.16 8.96
CA GLY A 98 -7.47 11.17 9.94
C GLY A 98 -6.89 12.44 9.30
N ALA A 99 -6.36 12.32 8.08
CA ALA A 99 -5.81 13.45 7.33
C ALA A 99 -6.85 14.56 7.11
N ALA A 100 -8.10 14.18 6.87
CA ALA A 100 -9.23 15.08 6.67
C ALA A 100 -10.15 15.21 7.90
N LEU A 101 -10.10 14.25 8.84
CA LEU A 101 -11.07 14.17 9.94
C LEU A 101 -10.52 14.54 11.32
N HIS A 102 -9.23 14.36 11.58
CA HIS A 102 -8.65 14.68 12.89
C HIS A 102 -8.25 16.15 12.94
N LEU A 103 -8.80 16.89 13.90
CA LEU A 103 -8.48 18.29 14.13
C LEU A 103 -7.22 18.40 15.00
N ASN A 104 -6.06 18.07 14.41
CA ASN A 104 -4.79 17.86 15.11
C ASN A 104 -3.74 18.96 14.85
N ASN A 105 -4.11 20.03 14.14
CA ASN A 105 -3.26 21.19 13.91
C ASN A 105 -4.08 22.46 14.13
N ASN A 106 -4.13 22.94 15.38
CA ASN A 106 -4.88 24.16 15.78
C ASN A 106 -6.38 24.11 15.45
N ARG A 107 -7.03 22.98 15.78
CA ARG A 107 -8.45 22.72 15.48
C ARG A 107 -8.78 22.60 13.99
N GLU A 108 -7.77 22.47 13.13
CA GLU A 108 -7.90 22.18 11.70
C GLU A 108 -7.35 20.78 11.42
N SER A 109 -7.84 20.16 10.34
CA SER A 109 -7.23 18.94 9.82
C SER A 109 -5.84 19.24 9.25
N VAL A 110 -4.97 18.24 9.12
CA VAL A 110 -3.62 18.48 8.60
C VAL A 110 -3.63 18.98 7.14
N ILE A 111 -4.59 18.52 6.32
CA ILE A 111 -4.72 18.98 4.93
C ILE A 111 -5.26 20.41 4.84
N ASP A 112 -6.21 20.78 5.72
CA ASP A 112 -6.72 22.15 5.80
C ASP A 112 -5.64 23.12 6.28
N PHE A 113 -4.93 22.74 7.36
CA PHE A 113 -3.84 23.54 7.91
C PHE A 113 -2.72 23.73 6.88
N ALA A 114 -2.37 22.70 6.12
CA ALA A 114 -1.36 22.76 5.07
C ALA A 114 -1.79 23.74 3.95
N ALA A 115 -3.00 23.57 3.40
CA ALA A 115 -3.50 24.43 2.32
C ALA A 115 -3.61 25.91 2.74
N LYS A 116 -4.13 26.17 3.95
CA LYS A 116 -4.21 27.52 4.52
C LYS A 116 -2.85 28.22 4.65
N ASN A 117 -1.78 27.45 4.82
CA ASN A 117 -0.41 27.96 4.91
C ASN A 117 0.36 27.87 3.58
N GLY A 118 -0.32 27.58 2.47
CA GLY A 118 0.30 27.53 1.14
C GLY A 118 1.24 26.34 0.91
N LEU A 119 1.07 25.25 1.67
CA LEU A 119 1.84 24.02 1.51
C LEU A 119 1.16 23.07 0.52
N GLY A 120 1.95 22.47 -0.36
CA GLY A 120 1.49 21.37 -1.21
C GLY A 120 1.28 20.10 -0.40
N VAL A 121 0.16 19.42 -0.61
CA VAL A 121 -0.18 18.16 0.06
C VAL A 121 -0.12 17.02 -0.94
N ILE A 122 0.79 16.08 -0.69
CA ILE A 122 0.91 14.84 -1.46
C ILE A 122 0.38 13.70 -0.61
N THR A 123 -0.65 12.99 -1.06
CA THR A 123 -1.15 11.83 -0.34
C THR A 123 -0.51 10.55 -0.85
N ASN A 124 -0.19 9.63 0.05
CA ASN A 124 0.28 8.30 -0.29
C ASN A 124 -0.66 7.22 0.28
N ARG A 125 -0.41 5.98 -0.13
CA ARG A 125 -1.24 4.82 0.21
C ARG A 125 -2.73 4.97 -0.13
N PRO A 126 -3.13 5.57 -1.27
CA PRO A 126 -4.54 5.70 -1.62
C PRO A 126 -5.23 4.33 -1.71
N PHE A 127 -4.47 3.29 -2.10
CA PHE A 127 -4.99 1.94 -2.27
C PHE A 127 -4.50 0.91 -1.27
N ASN A 128 -3.58 1.27 -0.38
CA ASN A 128 -2.88 0.33 0.49
C ASN A 128 -3.12 0.73 1.94
N ALA A 129 -4.29 0.37 2.45
CA ALA A 129 -4.73 0.83 3.74
C ALA A 129 -4.26 -0.10 4.86
N HIS A 130 -3.71 0.47 5.93
CA HIS A 130 -3.43 -0.28 7.14
C HIS A 130 -4.64 -0.26 8.08
N ALA A 131 -5.20 -1.44 8.36
CA ALA A 131 -6.34 -1.60 9.25
C ALA A 131 -6.15 -2.84 10.15
N LYS A 132 -6.26 -2.65 11.48
CA LYS A 132 -6.17 -3.74 12.47
C LYS A 132 -4.92 -4.64 12.31
N GLY A 133 -3.78 -4.04 11.96
CA GLY A 133 -2.52 -4.79 11.74
C GLY A 133 -2.44 -5.57 10.42
N ARG A 134 -3.47 -5.51 9.56
CA ARG A 134 -3.49 -6.12 8.23
C ARG A 134 -3.49 -5.04 7.14
N LEU A 135 -2.86 -5.35 6.02
CA LEU A 135 -2.90 -4.51 4.83
C LEU A 135 -4.16 -4.86 4.02
N SER A 136 -5.04 -3.89 3.81
CA SER A 136 -6.21 -4.03 2.94
C SER A 136 -5.99 -3.23 1.66
N ARG A 137 -6.32 -3.83 0.52
CA ARG A 137 -6.14 -3.18 -0.78
C ARG A 137 -7.48 -2.65 -1.28
N LEU A 138 -7.52 -1.34 -1.55
CA LEU A 138 -8.72 -0.62 -2.01
C LEU A 138 -8.80 -0.58 -3.55
N THR A 139 -8.65 -1.73 -4.20
CA THR A 139 -8.77 -1.87 -5.66
C THR A 139 -9.63 -3.08 -6.00
N SER A 140 -10.15 -3.13 -7.22
CA SER A 140 -10.74 -4.36 -7.76
C SER A 140 -9.63 -5.34 -8.21
N PHE A 141 -9.97 -6.61 -8.28
CA PHE A 141 -9.13 -7.73 -8.68
C PHE A 141 -9.80 -8.53 -9.81
N PRO A 142 -9.02 -9.27 -10.61
CA PRO A 142 -9.58 -10.15 -11.63
C PRO A 142 -10.53 -11.19 -11.00
N THR A 143 -11.64 -11.47 -11.67
CA THR A 143 -12.53 -12.58 -11.34
C THR A 143 -12.20 -13.78 -12.23
N HIS A 144 -12.26 -14.96 -11.64
CA HIS A 144 -11.99 -16.24 -12.29
C HIS A 144 -13.17 -17.20 -12.05
N ASP A 145 -13.36 -18.19 -12.93
CA ASP A 145 -14.41 -19.19 -12.77
C ASP A 145 -14.15 -20.09 -11.55
N GLU A 146 -15.04 -20.04 -10.56
CA GLU A 146 -14.91 -20.82 -9.32
C GLU A 146 -14.98 -22.34 -9.55
N VAL A 147 -15.73 -22.80 -10.55
CA VAL A 147 -15.87 -24.22 -10.87
C VAL A 147 -14.57 -24.74 -11.47
N GLU A 148 -13.99 -23.99 -12.42
CA GLU A 148 -12.68 -24.30 -12.99
C GLU A 148 -11.59 -24.28 -11.92
N ILE A 149 -11.59 -23.28 -11.02
CA ILE A 149 -10.62 -23.19 -9.92
C ILE A 149 -10.73 -24.40 -9.00
N LYS A 150 -11.93 -24.73 -8.49
CA LYS A 150 -12.11 -25.82 -7.52
C LYS A 150 -11.75 -27.18 -8.13
N GLY A 151 -12.20 -27.45 -9.36
CA GLY A 151 -11.85 -28.68 -10.07
C GLY A 151 -10.36 -28.77 -10.39
N GLY A 152 -9.77 -27.65 -10.83
CA GLY A 152 -8.34 -27.53 -11.12
C GLY A 152 -7.47 -27.71 -9.89
N LEU A 153 -7.82 -27.09 -8.76
CA LEU A 153 -7.08 -27.18 -7.50
C LEU A 153 -6.99 -28.63 -7.02
N HIS A 154 -8.12 -29.35 -6.99
CA HIS A 154 -8.12 -30.75 -6.58
C HIS A 154 -7.21 -31.62 -7.46
N THR A 155 -7.32 -31.46 -8.78
CA THR A 155 -6.58 -32.26 -9.76
C THR A 155 -5.08 -31.95 -9.74
N THR A 156 -4.72 -30.67 -9.78
CA THR A 156 -3.32 -30.21 -9.81
C THR A 156 -2.61 -30.44 -8.49
N LEU A 157 -3.30 -30.28 -7.36
CA LEU A 157 -2.77 -30.61 -6.04
C LEU A 157 -2.44 -32.09 -5.93
N GLY A 158 -3.36 -32.97 -6.35
CA GLY A 158 -3.13 -34.41 -6.38
C GLY A 158 -1.94 -34.80 -7.25
N ARG A 159 -1.86 -34.25 -8.47
CA ARG A 159 -0.73 -34.47 -9.39
C ARG A 159 0.60 -34.01 -8.79
N ALA A 160 0.64 -32.81 -8.22
CA ALA A 160 1.85 -32.25 -7.62
C ALA A 160 2.30 -33.11 -6.43
N ILE A 161 1.39 -33.52 -5.53
CA ILE A 161 1.69 -34.42 -4.40
C ILE A 161 2.29 -35.75 -4.88
N GLU A 162 1.74 -36.36 -5.93
CA GLU A 162 2.28 -37.62 -6.47
C GLU A 162 3.68 -37.44 -7.08
N LEU A 163 3.97 -36.29 -7.70
CA LEU A 163 5.30 -35.96 -8.18
C LEU A 163 6.28 -35.73 -7.02
N GLU A 164 5.85 -35.07 -5.95
CA GLU A 164 6.65 -34.84 -4.74
C GLU A 164 7.02 -36.17 -4.05
N LYS A 165 6.12 -37.16 -4.02
CA LYS A 165 6.41 -38.52 -3.52
C LYS A 165 7.46 -39.27 -4.33
N LYS A 166 7.61 -38.93 -5.61
CA LYS A 166 8.57 -39.54 -6.54
C LYS A 166 9.82 -38.67 -6.73
N ALA A 167 10.01 -37.65 -5.88
CA ALA A 167 11.10 -36.71 -6.02
C ALA A 167 12.48 -37.40 -5.91
N PRO A 168 13.47 -37.01 -6.73
CA PRO A 168 14.83 -37.50 -6.62
C PRO A 168 15.42 -37.28 -5.23
N GLY A 169 16.04 -38.32 -4.65
CA GLY A 169 16.63 -38.26 -3.30
C GLY A 169 15.62 -38.46 -2.15
N TYR A 170 14.37 -38.77 -2.43
CA TYR A 170 13.39 -39.18 -1.42
C TYR A 170 13.84 -40.48 -0.72
N PRO A 171 13.69 -40.63 0.62
CA PRO A 171 13.11 -39.69 1.58
C PRO A 171 14.12 -38.70 2.21
N LYS A 172 15.43 -38.78 1.92
CA LYS A 172 16.45 -37.95 2.60
C LYS A 172 16.41 -36.46 2.20
N SER A 173 15.78 -36.12 1.07
CA SER A 173 15.60 -34.74 0.56
C SER A 173 14.31 -34.04 1.02
N HIS A 174 13.62 -34.58 2.03
CA HIS A 174 12.21 -34.33 2.37
C HIS A 174 11.73 -32.86 2.29
N LYS A 175 12.54 -31.82 2.52
CA LYS A 175 12.05 -30.43 2.54
C LYS A 175 12.09 -29.67 1.20
N ALA A 176 12.83 -30.16 0.20
CA ALA A 176 13.14 -29.39 -1.02
C ALA A 176 11.94 -29.22 -1.97
N PHE A 177 11.07 -30.22 -2.05
CA PHE A 177 9.94 -30.29 -2.98
C PHE A 177 8.65 -30.68 -2.24
N GLN A 178 8.29 -29.97 -1.17
CA GLN A 178 7.08 -30.24 -0.37
C GLN A 178 6.08 -29.08 -0.38
N TRP A 179 6.10 -28.25 -1.43
CA TRP A 179 5.20 -27.10 -1.51
C TRP A 179 3.75 -27.52 -1.69
N ALA A 180 3.45 -28.57 -2.46
CA ALA A 180 2.09 -29.06 -2.61
C ALA A 180 1.57 -29.68 -1.30
N HIS A 181 2.40 -30.43 -0.57
CA HIS A 181 2.06 -30.90 0.77
C HIS A 181 1.81 -29.74 1.76
N ALA A 182 2.71 -28.75 1.80
CA ALA A 182 2.58 -27.58 2.66
C ALA A 182 1.32 -26.76 2.34
N LEU A 183 0.97 -26.62 1.05
CA LEU A 183 -0.24 -25.94 0.62
C LEU A 183 -1.49 -26.72 1.04
N ARG A 184 -1.50 -28.05 0.87
CA ARG A 184 -2.66 -28.89 1.25
C ARG A 184 -3.08 -28.67 2.71
N GLU A 185 -2.13 -28.49 3.62
CA GLU A 185 -2.40 -28.30 5.05
C GLU A 185 -2.98 -26.92 5.37
N ASN A 186 -2.67 -25.90 4.57
CA ASN A 186 -2.99 -24.49 4.89
C ASN A 186 -4.01 -23.85 3.94
N LEU A 187 -4.34 -24.49 2.80
CA LEU A 187 -5.09 -23.86 1.70
C LEU A 187 -6.44 -23.29 2.15
N SER A 188 -7.16 -23.98 3.04
CA SER A 188 -8.47 -23.54 3.52
C SER A 188 -8.43 -22.32 4.44
N GLU A 189 -7.27 -21.99 4.99
CA GLU A 189 -7.09 -20.86 5.92
C GLU A 189 -6.53 -19.62 5.22
N MET A 190 -6.13 -19.74 3.96
CA MET A 190 -5.51 -18.64 3.21
C MET A 190 -6.56 -17.62 2.77
N ASP A 191 -6.42 -16.37 3.24
CA ASP A 191 -7.30 -15.26 2.84
C ASP A 191 -6.53 -13.96 2.50
N ASP A 192 -5.19 -14.03 2.52
CA ASP A 192 -4.27 -12.91 2.31
C ASP A 192 -3.52 -13.04 0.97
N LEU A 193 -4.10 -12.44 -0.07
CA LEU A 193 -3.51 -12.39 -1.41
C LEU A 193 -2.15 -11.67 -1.44
N LEU A 194 -1.94 -10.65 -0.60
CA LEU A 194 -0.70 -9.86 -0.63
C LEU A 194 0.44 -10.64 0.03
N GLY A 195 0.17 -11.22 1.21
CA GLY A 195 1.09 -12.14 1.87
C GLY A 195 1.43 -13.34 0.97
N TRP A 196 0.43 -13.90 0.28
CA TRP A 196 0.63 -14.98 -0.69
C TRP A 196 1.57 -14.60 -1.83
N ARG A 197 1.35 -13.43 -2.47
CA ARG A 197 2.23 -12.96 -3.55
C ARG A 197 3.65 -12.72 -3.07
N ASP A 198 3.83 -12.17 -1.87
CA ASP A 198 5.16 -12.00 -1.30
C ASP A 198 5.86 -13.34 -1.05
N ALA A 199 5.15 -14.31 -0.44
CA ALA A 199 5.65 -15.66 -0.24
C ALA A 199 6.02 -16.35 -1.57
N LEU A 200 5.19 -16.20 -2.60
CA LEU A 200 5.45 -16.72 -3.95
C LEU A 200 6.79 -16.24 -4.49
N TYR A 201 7.02 -14.93 -4.50
CA TYR A 201 8.20 -14.34 -5.13
C TYR A 201 9.46 -14.40 -4.27
N GLN A 202 9.33 -14.29 -2.95
CA GLN A 202 10.49 -14.26 -2.04
C GLN A 202 10.92 -15.64 -1.57
N GLN A 203 10.02 -16.62 -1.54
CA GLN A 203 10.28 -17.93 -0.93
C GLN A 203 10.01 -19.09 -1.89
N ILE A 204 8.80 -19.21 -2.43
CA ILE A 204 8.36 -20.41 -3.17
C ILE A 204 9.11 -20.54 -4.49
N TYR A 205 9.02 -19.54 -5.38
CA TYR A 205 9.70 -19.60 -6.68
C TYR A 205 11.24 -19.70 -6.55
N PRO A 206 11.92 -18.91 -5.69
CA PRO A 206 13.35 -19.06 -5.49
C PRO A 206 13.75 -20.44 -4.98
N SER A 207 12.98 -21.01 -4.04
CA SER A 207 13.22 -22.34 -3.50
C SER A 207 13.10 -23.41 -4.58
N ILE A 208 12.00 -23.42 -5.34
CA ILE A 208 11.78 -24.39 -6.42
C ILE A 208 12.90 -24.29 -7.46
N ARG A 209 13.24 -23.08 -7.93
CA ARG A 209 14.31 -22.88 -8.93
C ARG A 209 15.67 -23.38 -8.44
N LYS A 210 15.98 -23.13 -7.16
CA LYS A 210 17.24 -23.55 -6.54
C LYS A 210 17.34 -25.07 -6.43
N GLU A 211 16.26 -25.76 -6.11
CA GLU A 211 16.29 -27.21 -5.98
C GLU A 211 16.25 -27.90 -7.35
N LEU A 212 15.49 -27.37 -8.31
CA LEU A 212 15.50 -27.86 -9.69
C LEU A 212 16.88 -27.72 -10.36
N SER A 213 17.62 -26.64 -10.11
CA SER A 213 18.95 -26.44 -10.72
C SER A 213 20.04 -27.39 -10.22
N ARG A 214 19.78 -28.12 -9.13
CA ARG A 214 20.69 -29.12 -8.55
C ARG A 214 20.44 -30.53 -9.04
N LEU A 215 19.36 -30.75 -9.79
CA LEU A 215 19.00 -32.07 -10.26
C LEU A 215 19.95 -32.54 -11.37
N PRO A 216 20.35 -33.82 -11.36
CA PRO A 216 21.16 -34.39 -12.42
C PRO A 216 20.35 -34.51 -13.73
N ALA A 217 21.06 -34.62 -14.85
CA ALA A 217 20.46 -34.56 -16.19
C ALA A 217 19.45 -35.69 -16.48
N ASP A 218 19.59 -36.85 -15.83
CA ASP A 218 18.68 -37.98 -15.93
C ASP A 218 17.31 -37.72 -15.26
N GLN A 219 17.18 -36.66 -14.46
CA GLN A 219 15.94 -36.29 -13.76
C GLN A 219 15.18 -35.13 -14.44
N GLN A 220 15.62 -34.69 -15.62
CA GLN A 220 15.04 -33.54 -16.33
C GLN A 220 13.56 -33.74 -16.71
N SER A 221 13.15 -34.96 -17.05
CA SER A 221 11.73 -35.24 -17.35
C SER A 221 10.84 -35.01 -16.13
N TRP A 222 11.23 -35.56 -14.97
CA TRP A 222 10.49 -35.36 -13.73
C TRP A 222 10.50 -33.88 -13.32
N ALA A 223 11.64 -33.19 -13.47
CA ALA A 223 11.77 -31.77 -13.17
C ALA A 223 10.80 -30.92 -14.00
N HIS A 224 10.67 -31.22 -15.29
CA HIS A 224 9.71 -30.56 -16.19
C HIS A 224 8.26 -30.80 -15.75
N ASP A 225 7.91 -32.06 -15.47
CA ASP A 225 6.56 -32.43 -15.01
C ASP A 225 6.18 -31.76 -13.69
N TYR A 226 7.11 -31.76 -12.72
CA TYR A 226 6.93 -31.09 -11.44
C TYR A 226 6.78 -29.58 -11.62
N GLN A 227 7.66 -28.95 -12.40
CA GLN A 227 7.59 -27.52 -12.67
C GLN A 227 6.25 -27.12 -13.30
N GLY A 228 5.74 -27.91 -14.24
CA GLY A 228 4.41 -27.71 -14.83
C GLY A 228 3.30 -27.80 -13.80
N ALA A 229 3.24 -28.90 -13.05
CA ALA A 229 2.20 -29.15 -12.05
C ALA A 229 2.20 -28.12 -10.92
N ILE A 230 3.37 -27.78 -10.38
CA ILE A 230 3.46 -26.80 -9.28
C ILE A 230 3.14 -25.39 -9.77
N SER A 231 3.56 -25.00 -10.97
CA SER A 231 3.24 -23.66 -11.51
C SER A 231 1.73 -23.50 -11.74
N GLU A 232 1.07 -24.56 -12.23
CA GLU A 232 -0.38 -24.58 -12.41
C GLU A 232 -1.11 -24.51 -11.06
N LEU A 233 -0.68 -25.29 -10.06
CA LEU A 233 -1.23 -25.24 -8.71
C LEU A 233 -1.09 -23.83 -8.10
N LEU A 234 0.11 -23.24 -8.12
CA LEU A 234 0.35 -21.90 -7.57
C LEU A 234 -0.48 -20.81 -8.28
N LYS A 235 -0.70 -20.95 -9.59
CA LYS A 235 -1.59 -20.07 -10.36
C LYS A 235 -3.03 -20.21 -9.87
N LEU A 236 -3.54 -21.42 -9.72
CA LEU A 236 -4.92 -21.66 -9.26
C LEU A 236 -5.15 -21.16 -7.83
N VAL A 237 -4.19 -21.34 -6.92
CA VAL A 237 -4.24 -20.75 -5.57
C VAL A 237 -4.29 -19.23 -5.64
N THR A 238 -3.51 -18.62 -6.54
CA THR A 238 -3.54 -17.16 -6.76
C THR A 238 -4.91 -16.69 -7.26
N ASN A 239 -5.50 -17.42 -8.21
CA ASN A 239 -6.81 -17.09 -8.76
C ASN A 239 -7.92 -17.19 -7.70
N ASP A 240 -7.87 -18.21 -6.83
CA ASP A 240 -8.83 -18.36 -5.72
C ASP A 240 -8.74 -17.19 -4.73
N LEU A 241 -7.52 -16.81 -4.35
CA LEU A 241 -7.27 -15.66 -3.47
C LEU A 241 -7.65 -14.33 -4.12
N GLU A 242 -7.52 -14.20 -5.45
CA GLU A 242 -8.02 -13.04 -6.20
C GLU A 242 -9.55 -12.96 -6.17
N ASN A 243 -10.27 -14.08 -6.32
CA ASN A 243 -11.72 -14.11 -6.14
C ASN A 243 -12.13 -13.69 -4.72
N LEU A 244 -11.49 -14.22 -3.68
CA LEU A 244 -11.75 -13.84 -2.29
C LEU A 244 -11.46 -12.35 -2.03
N ALA A 245 -10.38 -11.82 -2.60
CA ALA A 245 -10.06 -10.40 -2.51
C ALA A 245 -11.08 -9.54 -3.25
N GLU A 246 -11.53 -9.95 -4.43
CA GLU A 246 -12.56 -9.24 -5.20
C GLU A 246 -13.91 -9.23 -4.50
N GLN A 247 -14.31 -10.34 -3.86
CA GLN A 247 -15.52 -10.38 -3.06
C GLN A 247 -15.50 -9.31 -1.94
N LYS A 248 -14.37 -9.20 -1.22
CA LYS A 248 -14.16 -8.15 -0.20
C LYS A 248 -14.21 -6.75 -0.81
N SER A 249 -13.55 -6.54 -1.97
CA SER A 249 -13.55 -5.26 -2.67
C SER A 249 -14.93 -4.85 -3.17
N LYS A 250 -15.71 -5.79 -3.70
CA LYS A 250 -17.08 -5.57 -4.18
C LYS A 250 -18.02 -5.20 -3.04
N LEU A 251 -17.97 -5.92 -1.91
CA LEU A 251 -18.76 -5.57 -0.73
C LEU A 251 -18.52 -4.12 -0.27
N LEU A 252 -17.26 -3.69 -0.23
CA LEU A 252 -16.92 -2.31 0.10
C LEU A 252 -17.39 -1.33 -1.01
N GLY A 253 -17.22 -1.68 -2.27
CA GLY A 253 -17.68 -0.88 -3.41
C GLY A 253 -19.20 -0.67 -3.44
N ASP A 254 -19.98 -1.70 -3.10
CA ASP A 254 -21.44 -1.69 -3.02
C ASP A 254 -21.90 -0.86 -1.80
N GLN A 255 -21.20 -0.99 -0.66
CA GLN A 255 -21.43 -0.16 0.51
C GLN A 255 -21.20 1.34 0.20
N LEU A 256 -20.11 1.66 -0.49
CA LEU A 256 -19.82 3.04 -0.94
C LEU A 256 -20.89 3.55 -1.90
N GLY A 257 -21.30 2.73 -2.88
CA GLY A 257 -22.35 3.09 -3.86
C GLY A 257 -23.71 3.33 -3.22
N THR A 258 -24.04 2.57 -2.17
CA THR A 258 -25.29 2.76 -1.40
C THR A 258 -25.26 4.06 -0.59
N GLN A 259 -24.08 4.44 -0.07
CA GLN A 259 -23.92 5.67 0.72
C GLN A 259 -23.81 6.93 -0.14
N SER A 260 -23.36 6.80 -1.38
CA SER A 260 -23.22 7.89 -2.35
C SER A 260 -23.56 7.37 -3.76
N PRO A 261 -24.76 7.67 -4.27
CA PRO A 261 -25.21 7.22 -5.60
C PRO A 261 -24.24 7.63 -6.72
N ASP A 262 -23.56 8.77 -6.57
CA ASP A 262 -22.56 9.23 -7.53
C ASP A 262 -21.44 8.19 -7.73
N LEU A 263 -21.01 7.51 -6.65
CA LEU A 263 -20.00 6.46 -6.70
C LEU A 263 -20.51 5.16 -7.34
N ALA A 264 -21.82 4.94 -7.42
CA ALA A 264 -22.38 3.73 -8.03
C ALA A 264 -22.03 3.63 -9.52
N SER A 265 -21.85 4.78 -10.19
CA SER A 265 -21.43 4.85 -11.60
C SER A 265 -19.99 4.41 -11.85
N SER A 266 -19.12 4.38 -10.82
CA SER A 266 -17.73 3.99 -10.97
C SER A 266 -17.59 2.46 -10.91
N PRO A 267 -17.06 1.80 -11.97
CA PRO A 267 -17.01 0.33 -12.08
C PRO A 267 -16.06 -0.34 -11.08
N THR A 268 -14.93 0.28 -10.75
CA THR A 268 -13.90 -0.33 -9.89
C THR A 268 -13.83 0.36 -8.53
N LEU A 269 -13.37 -0.38 -7.52
CA LEU A 269 -13.16 0.19 -6.19
C LEU A 269 -12.11 1.31 -6.23
N SER A 270 -11.06 1.16 -7.04
CA SER A 270 -10.01 2.18 -7.22
C SER A 270 -10.60 3.51 -7.71
N GLN A 271 -11.44 3.48 -8.74
CA GLN A 271 -12.10 4.69 -9.24
C GLN A 271 -13.03 5.30 -8.18
N LYS A 272 -13.83 4.48 -7.47
CA LYS A 272 -14.71 4.97 -6.41
C LYS A 272 -13.92 5.73 -5.33
N VAL A 273 -12.81 5.16 -4.86
CA VAL A 273 -12.04 5.79 -3.78
C VAL A 273 -11.23 6.99 -4.23
N LEU A 274 -10.73 7.02 -5.47
CA LEU A 274 -10.06 8.20 -6.02
C LEU A 274 -10.99 9.41 -6.08
N ARG A 275 -12.25 9.22 -6.50
CA ARG A 275 -13.25 10.30 -6.50
C ARG A 275 -13.53 10.88 -5.12
N ILE A 276 -13.35 10.08 -4.05
CA ILE A 276 -13.41 10.57 -2.67
C ILE A 276 -12.16 11.37 -2.32
N TYR A 277 -10.96 10.89 -2.70
CA TYR A 277 -9.71 11.54 -2.34
C TYR A 277 -9.50 12.88 -3.07
N GLU A 278 -9.87 12.92 -4.35
CA GLU A 278 -9.79 14.12 -5.19
C GLU A 278 -10.87 15.16 -4.86
N ALA A 279 -11.89 14.79 -4.08
CA ALA A 279 -12.90 15.73 -3.58
C ALA A 279 -12.33 16.76 -2.59
N PHE A 280 -11.09 16.58 -2.13
CA PHE A 280 -10.40 17.49 -1.21
C PHE A 280 -9.47 18.40 -2.02
N PRO A 281 -9.87 19.65 -2.33
CA PRO A 281 -9.05 20.57 -3.12
C PRO A 281 -7.70 20.92 -2.46
N GLN A 282 -7.57 20.65 -1.16
CA GLN A 282 -6.33 20.78 -0.40
C GLN A 282 -5.27 19.75 -0.83
N VAL A 283 -5.68 18.61 -1.39
CA VAL A 283 -4.79 17.54 -1.85
C VAL A 283 -4.24 17.93 -3.24
N SER A 284 -2.96 18.27 -3.29
CA SER A 284 -2.29 18.67 -4.53
C SER A 284 -1.96 17.49 -5.44
N SER A 285 -1.74 16.29 -4.89
CA SER A 285 -1.44 15.09 -5.65
C SER A 285 -1.74 13.82 -4.87
N VAL A 286 -2.27 12.80 -5.55
CA VAL A 286 -2.51 11.45 -5.00
C VAL A 286 -1.53 10.45 -5.63
N LEU A 287 -0.67 9.83 -4.82
CA LEU A 287 0.32 8.86 -5.29
C LEU A 287 -0.28 7.46 -5.45
N VAL A 288 -0.74 7.17 -6.66
CA VAL A 288 -1.38 5.88 -7.01
C VAL A 288 -0.40 4.71 -7.15
N GLY A 289 0.82 4.95 -7.64
CA GLY A 289 1.83 3.92 -7.87
C GLY A 289 1.52 3.07 -9.11
N MET A 290 2.09 3.45 -10.26
CA MET A 290 1.85 2.79 -11.55
C MET A 290 2.46 1.36 -11.56
N ARG A 291 1.63 0.32 -11.72
CA ARG A 291 2.09 -1.10 -11.71
C ARG A 291 1.98 -1.81 -13.06
N THR A 292 0.83 -1.69 -13.72
CA THR A 292 0.55 -2.33 -15.02
C THR A 292 -0.19 -1.36 -15.94
N PRO A 293 -0.14 -1.54 -17.27
CA PRO A 293 -0.90 -0.69 -18.19
C PRO A 293 -2.40 -0.65 -17.89
N GLY A 294 -3.03 -1.81 -17.61
CA GLY A 294 -4.45 -1.87 -17.25
C GLY A 294 -4.77 -1.14 -15.94
N TYR A 295 -3.88 -1.22 -14.95
CA TYR A 295 -4.02 -0.46 -13.71
C TYR A 295 -3.95 1.05 -13.95
N VAL A 296 -3.05 1.51 -14.82
CA VAL A 296 -2.95 2.94 -15.16
C VAL A 296 -4.19 3.38 -15.93
N ALA A 297 -4.68 2.58 -16.87
CA ALA A 297 -5.90 2.87 -17.61
C ALA A 297 -7.11 2.99 -16.68
N ASP A 298 -7.25 2.11 -15.69
CA ASP A 298 -8.31 2.18 -14.68
C ASP A 298 -8.25 3.48 -13.85
N VAL A 299 -7.07 3.86 -13.38
CA VAL A 299 -6.88 5.12 -12.64
C VAL A 299 -7.22 6.34 -13.51
N LEU A 300 -6.78 6.35 -14.78
CA LEU A 300 -7.06 7.46 -15.70
C LEU A 300 -8.53 7.54 -16.14
N ALA A 301 -9.28 6.45 -16.02
CA ALA A 301 -10.72 6.40 -16.30
C ALA A 301 -11.59 6.86 -15.11
N THR A 302 -10.97 7.31 -14.01
CA THR A 302 -11.69 7.87 -12.87
C THR A 302 -12.55 9.07 -13.30
N GLY A 303 -13.84 9.04 -12.96
CA GLY A 303 -14.77 10.14 -13.24
C GLY A 303 -14.58 11.34 -12.31
N GLU A 304 -15.44 12.35 -12.46
CA GLU A 304 -15.37 13.60 -11.69
C GLU A 304 -15.34 13.37 -10.17
N PRO A 305 -14.51 14.12 -9.41
CA PRO A 305 -14.48 14.05 -7.97
C PRO A 305 -15.87 14.24 -7.34
N LEU A 306 -16.08 13.64 -6.17
CA LEU A 306 -17.28 13.94 -5.38
C LEU A 306 -17.27 15.38 -4.87
N GLY A 307 -18.43 15.90 -4.49
CA GLY A 307 -18.49 17.09 -3.64
C GLY A 307 -17.79 16.83 -2.30
N GLN A 308 -16.99 17.80 -1.84
CA GLN A 308 -16.18 17.68 -0.63
C GLN A 308 -17.00 17.26 0.61
N THR A 309 -18.19 17.85 0.81
CA THR A 309 -19.09 17.48 1.92
C THR A 309 -19.52 16.02 1.83
N THR A 310 -19.90 15.55 0.64
CA THR A 310 -20.30 14.16 0.40
C THR A 310 -19.15 13.19 0.65
N ALA A 311 -17.94 13.54 0.19
CA ALA A 311 -16.74 12.75 0.46
C ALA A 311 -16.42 12.67 1.96
N GLN A 312 -16.53 13.79 2.69
CA GLN A 312 -16.31 13.83 4.13
C GLN A 312 -17.35 12.97 4.88
N GLU A 313 -18.63 13.03 4.50
CA GLU A 313 -19.67 12.17 5.06
C GLU A 313 -19.42 10.69 4.80
N ALA A 314 -18.99 10.31 3.58
CA ALA A 314 -18.64 8.94 3.24
C ALA A 314 -17.49 8.42 4.13
N LEU A 315 -16.45 9.22 4.32
CA LEU A 315 -15.34 8.89 5.22
C LEU A 315 -15.81 8.74 6.67
N MET A 316 -16.63 9.66 7.18
CA MET A 316 -17.15 9.60 8.55
C MET A 316 -18.04 8.37 8.78
N LYS A 317 -18.94 8.05 7.83
CA LYS A 317 -19.80 6.85 7.90
C LYS A 317 -18.95 5.60 8.00
N LEU A 318 -17.93 5.46 7.14
CA LEU A 318 -17.01 4.32 7.19
C LEU A 318 -16.25 4.20 8.51
N GLN A 319 -15.82 5.30 9.13
CA GLN A 319 -15.16 5.23 10.45
C GLN A 319 -16.09 4.71 11.54
N ARG A 320 -17.39 5.03 11.52
CA ARG A 320 -18.37 4.57 12.52
C ARG A 320 -18.62 3.07 12.50
N PHE A 321 -18.46 2.41 11.36
CA PHE A 321 -18.58 0.95 11.26
C PHE A 321 -17.32 0.20 11.73
N ARG A 322 -16.28 0.91 12.18
CA ARG A 322 -15.03 0.31 12.69
C ARG A 322 -14.97 0.22 14.22
N SER A 323 -15.72 1.06 14.93
CA SER A 323 -15.88 1.02 16.40
C SER A 323 -16.89 -0.05 16.80
#